data_AF-A0A0E0K2H3-F1
#
_entry.id   AF-A0A0E0K2H3-F1
#
_cell.length_a   1.000
_cell.length_b   1.000
_cell.length_c   1.000
_cell.angle_alpha   90.00
_cell.angle_beta   90.00
_cell.angle_gamma   90.00
#
_symmetry.space_group_name_H-M   'P 1'
#
loop_
_entity.id
_entity.type
_entity.pdbx_description
1 polymer ?
#
loop_
_entity_poly.entity_id
_entity_poly.type
_entity_poly.pdbx_seq_one_letter_code
_entity_poly.pdbx_strand_id
1 'polypeptide(L)'
;MPLGLILSSIGRSMRRKRLSSLGILSSKRAPRDYYKGKNCKPTGFHTRKGGYVMVDEKLPRFVVPDLTDFKLKPYVSQCARHITASSASSTSAETSENKK
;
A
#
# COMPACT_ATOMS: atom_id res chain seq x y z
N MET A 1 -6.42 -39.41 42.37
CA MET A 1 -5.07 -38.90 42.07
C MET A 1 -5.16 -37.69 41.13
N PRO A 2 -5.40 -36.48 41.66
CA PRO A 2 -5.64 -35.26 40.85
C PRO A 2 -4.43 -34.83 40.02
N LEU A 3 -3.21 -35.28 40.39
CA LEU A 3 -1.98 -35.00 39.66
C LEU A 3 -1.99 -35.47 38.19
N GLY A 4 -2.64 -36.60 37.89
CA GLY A 4 -2.70 -37.13 36.52
C GLY A 4 -3.48 -36.21 35.58
N LEU A 5 -4.54 -35.57 36.07
CA LEU A 5 -5.35 -34.62 35.30
C LEU A 5 -4.63 -33.28 35.11
N ILE A 6 -3.89 -32.82 36.13
CA ILE A 6 -3.12 -31.57 36.09
C ILE A 6 -1.91 -31.72 35.15
N LEU A 7 -1.17 -32.83 35.22
CA LEU A 7 -0.02 -33.07 34.34
C LEU A 7 -0.46 -33.28 32.89
N SER A 8 -1.60 -33.95 32.67
CA SER A 8 -2.19 -34.14 31.34
C SER A 8 -2.74 -32.85 30.73
N SER A 9 -3.28 -31.93 31.55
CA SER A 9 -3.82 -30.64 31.06
C SER A 9 -2.71 -29.65 30.73
N ILE A 10 -1.67 -29.54 31.56
CA ILE A 10 -0.45 -28.78 31.25
C ILE A 10 0.23 -29.33 29.99
N GLY A 11 0.37 -30.66 29.89
CA GLY A 11 1.00 -31.31 28.74
C GLY A 11 0.25 -31.09 27.42
N ARG A 12 -1.08 -30.92 27.46
CA ARG A 12 -1.91 -30.58 26.28
C ARG A 12 -1.82 -29.10 25.91
N SER A 13 -1.74 -28.18 26.86
CA SER A 13 -1.59 -26.74 26.56
C SER A 13 -0.22 -26.40 25.97
N MET A 14 0.80 -27.18 26.36
CA MET A 14 2.17 -27.07 25.84
C MET A 14 2.39 -27.73 24.47
N ARG A 15 1.39 -28.41 23.90
CA ARG A 15 1.53 -28.97 22.53
C ARG A 15 1.53 -27.84 21.51
N ARG A 16 2.50 -27.90 20.58
CA ARG A 16 2.50 -27.02 19.40
C ARG A 16 1.14 -27.13 18.70
N LYS A 17 0.45 -26.00 18.56
CA LYS A 17 -0.81 -25.94 17.81
C LYS A 17 -0.59 -26.46 16.39
N ARG A 18 -1.63 -27.09 15.81
CA ARG A 18 -1.57 -27.55 14.41
C ARG A 18 -1.24 -26.36 13.51
N LEU A 19 -0.40 -26.58 12.50
CA LEU A 19 0.01 -25.55 11.55
C LEU A 19 -1.19 -24.85 10.89
N SER A 20 -2.28 -25.59 10.63
CA SER A 20 -3.52 -25.06 10.07
C SER A 20 -4.29 -24.12 10.99
N SER A 21 -4.07 -24.18 12.32
CA SER A 21 -4.68 -23.26 13.28
C SER A 21 -3.81 -22.04 13.57
N LEU A 22 -2.60 -21.97 13.00
CA LEU A 22 -1.71 -20.83 13.14
C LEU A 22 -2.01 -19.82 12.04
N GLY A 23 -2.01 -18.53 12.41
CA GLY A 23 -2.13 -17.45 11.44
C GLY A 23 -0.90 -17.39 10.52
N ILE A 24 -1.07 -16.74 9.37
CA ILE A 24 0.02 -16.55 8.40
C ILE A 24 1.22 -15.86 9.07
N LEU A 25 2.40 -16.44 8.86
CA LEU A 25 3.66 -15.86 9.32
C LEU A 25 3.92 -14.51 8.64
N SER A 26 4.39 -13.58 9.45
CA SER A 26 4.76 -12.22 9.08
C SER A 26 6.13 -11.94 9.68
N SER A 27 6.86 -10.97 9.14
CA SER A 27 8.18 -10.54 9.61
C SER A 27 8.27 -10.20 11.11
N LYS A 28 7.13 -9.97 11.79
CA LYS A 28 7.05 -9.68 13.23
C LYS A 28 6.66 -10.89 14.10
N ARG A 29 6.16 -11.97 13.51
CA ARG A 29 5.67 -13.17 14.23
C ARG A 29 6.62 -14.37 14.15
N ALA A 30 7.62 -14.27 13.29
CA ALA A 30 8.50 -15.36 12.90
C ALA A 30 9.89 -15.18 13.52
N PRO A 31 10.75 -16.22 13.51
CA PRO A 31 12.12 -16.12 14.03
C PRO A 31 12.97 -15.09 13.27
N ARG A 32 14.15 -14.75 13.84
CA ARG A 32 15.03 -13.66 13.39
C ARG A 32 15.33 -13.67 11.88
N ASP A 33 15.54 -14.84 11.29
CA ASP A 33 15.94 -14.99 9.88
C ASP A 33 14.75 -15.08 8.91
N TYR A 34 13.52 -14.92 9.40
CA TYR A 34 12.33 -14.91 8.55
C TYR A 34 12.10 -13.53 7.92
N TYR A 35 12.60 -13.36 6.70
CA TYR A 35 12.38 -12.16 5.90
C TYR A 35 11.17 -12.31 4.97
N LYS A 36 10.11 -11.53 5.24
CA LYS A 36 8.91 -11.48 4.39
C LYS A 36 8.46 -10.04 4.16
N GLY A 37 8.43 -9.63 2.90
CA GLY A 37 7.96 -8.31 2.46
C GLY A 37 6.43 -8.17 2.44
N LYS A 38 5.98 -6.97 2.05
CA LYS A 38 4.55 -6.59 1.91
C LYS A 38 4.17 -6.25 0.47
N ASN A 39 4.82 -6.91 -0.50
CA ASN A 39 4.56 -6.73 -1.93
C ASN A 39 4.73 -5.28 -2.43
N CYS A 40 5.49 -4.44 -1.69
CA CYS A 40 5.86 -3.12 -2.15
C CYS A 40 6.75 -3.22 -3.39
N LYS A 41 6.54 -2.33 -4.37
CA LYS A 41 7.37 -2.27 -5.57
C LYS A 41 8.77 -1.75 -5.21
N PRO A 42 9.84 -2.32 -5.78
CA PRO A 42 11.20 -1.91 -5.45
C PRO A 42 11.53 -0.53 -6.04
N THR A 43 12.16 0.34 -5.24
CA THR A 43 12.64 1.67 -5.67
C THR A 43 14.04 1.66 -6.29
N GLY A 44 14.69 0.51 -6.29
CA GLY A 44 16.10 0.36 -6.62
C GLY A 44 16.52 -1.11 -6.69
N PHE A 45 17.79 -1.40 -6.44
CA PHE A 45 18.33 -2.76 -6.44
C PHE A 45 19.40 -2.98 -5.35
N HIS A 46 19.60 -4.25 -4.99
CA HIS A 46 20.64 -4.63 -4.02
C HIS A 46 21.98 -4.81 -4.73
N THR A 47 23.04 -4.31 -4.12
CA THR A 47 24.42 -4.46 -4.59
C THR A 47 25.03 -5.78 -4.14
N ARG A 48 26.13 -6.20 -4.78
CA ARG A 48 26.84 -7.45 -4.45
C ARG A 48 27.32 -7.54 -3.00
N LYS A 49 27.60 -6.39 -2.36
CA LYS A 49 28.09 -6.29 -0.97
C LYS A 49 26.99 -5.95 0.04
N GLY A 50 25.73 -6.21 -0.29
CA GLY A 50 24.59 -6.03 0.63
C GLY A 50 24.11 -4.59 0.82
N GLY A 51 24.70 -3.60 0.13
CA GLY A 51 24.15 -2.24 0.06
C GLY A 51 22.93 -2.16 -0.87
N TYR A 52 22.19 -1.05 -0.81
CA TYR A 52 21.04 -0.78 -1.67
C TYR A 52 21.24 0.53 -2.45
N VAL A 53 20.98 0.52 -3.75
CA VAL A 53 21.08 1.70 -4.62
C VAL A 53 19.67 2.07 -5.10
N MET A 54 19.23 3.29 -4.80
CA MET A 54 17.95 3.84 -5.28
C MET A 54 18.09 4.34 -6.72
N VAL A 55 17.00 4.20 -7.49
CA VAL A 55 16.93 4.67 -8.88
C VAL A 55 15.81 5.72 -8.96
N ASP A 56 16.16 6.96 -9.28
CA ASP A 56 15.22 8.09 -9.27
C ASP A 56 14.02 7.91 -10.20
N GLU A 57 14.21 7.19 -11.31
CA GLU A 57 13.14 6.86 -12.27
C GLU A 57 12.08 5.92 -11.69
N LYS A 58 12.45 5.09 -10.70
CA LYS A 58 11.52 4.18 -10.03
C LYS A 58 10.77 4.84 -8.89
N LEU A 59 11.17 6.05 -8.49
CA LEU A 59 10.51 6.80 -7.43
C LEU A 59 9.24 7.46 -7.99
N PRO A 60 8.05 7.22 -7.41
CA PRO A 60 6.84 7.88 -7.84
C PRO A 60 6.94 9.40 -7.57
N ARG A 61 6.81 10.22 -8.61
CA ARG A 61 6.75 11.68 -8.51
C ARG A 61 5.30 12.13 -8.64
N PHE A 62 4.75 12.66 -7.56
CA PHE A 62 3.40 13.22 -7.57
C PHE A 62 3.46 14.68 -8.02
N VAL A 63 2.85 14.99 -9.16
CA VAL A 63 2.70 16.37 -9.64
C VAL A 63 1.51 16.97 -8.91
N VAL A 64 1.80 17.70 -7.83
CA VAL A 64 0.78 18.39 -7.04
C VAL A 64 0.64 19.82 -7.59
N PRO A 65 -0.51 20.19 -8.16
CA PRO A 65 -0.74 21.56 -8.62
C PRO A 65 -0.95 22.51 -7.44
N ASP A 66 -0.71 23.80 -7.67
CA ASP A 66 -1.11 24.83 -6.72
C ASP A 66 -2.64 25.01 -6.72
N LEU A 67 -3.22 25.12 -5.53
CA LEU A 67 -4.65 25.24 -5.31
C LEU A 67 -5.02 26.55 -4.59
N THR A 68 -4.10 27.52 -4.55
CA THR A 68 -4.39 28.87 -4.06
C THR A 68 -5.58 29.47 -4.82
N ASP A 69 -6.55 30.01 -4.09
CA ASP A 69 -7.79 30.61 -4.61
C ASP A 69 -8.66 29.70 -5.50
N PHE A 70 -8.58 28.38 -5.32
CA PHE A 70 -9.40 27.43 -6.07
C PHE A 70 -10.87 27.44 -5.60
N LYS A 71 -11.78 27.79 -6.52
CA LYS A 71 -13.21 27.99 -6.21
C LYS A 71 -13.97 26.70 -5.89
N LEU A 72 -13.51 25.55 -6.40
CA LEU A 72 -14.21 24.29 -6.25
C LEU A 72 -13.93 23.68 -4.87
N LYS A 73 -14.97 23.08 -4.30
CA LYS A 73 -14.95 22.37 -3.00
C LYS A 73 -15.19 20.88 -3.23
N PRO A 74 -14.80 19.99 -2.30
CA PRO A 74 -14.98 18.53 -2.44
C PRO A 74 -16.45 18.10 -2.51
N TYR A 75 -17.38 18.95 -2.08
CA TYR A 75 -18.82 18.68 -2.09
C TYR A 75 -19.57 19.73 -2.91
N VAL A 76 -20.69 19.31 -3.47
CA VAL A 76 -21.62 20.15 -4.25
C VAL A 76 -22.81 20.57 -3.41
N SER A 77 -23.49 21.65 -3.83
CA SER A 77 -24.78 22.04 -3.25
C SER A 77 -25.87 21.03 -3.58
N GLN A 78 -26.80 20.81 -2.66
CA GLN A 78 -27.95 19.92 -2.88
C GLN A 78 -28.94 20.45 -3.93
N CYS A 79 -28.91 21.76 -4.22
CA CYS A 79 -29.84 22.43 -5.13
C CYS A 79 -29.33 22.53 -6.58
N ALA A 80 -28.49 21.60 -7.03
CA ALA A 80 -27.99 21.61 -8.40
C ALA A 80 -29.11 21.31 -9.42
N ARG A 81 -29.13 22.04 -10.55
CA ARG A 81 -30.08 21.80 -11.65
C ARG A 81 -29.67 20.57 -12.45
N HIS A 82 -30.65 19.75 -12.84
CA HIS A 82 -30.43 18.58 -13.68
C HIS A 82 -30.11 19.01 -15.12
N ILE A 83 -28.97 18.56 -15.63
CA ILE A 83 -28.52 18.81 -17.00
C ILE A 83 -28.55 17.47 -17.75
N THR A 84 -29.31 17.39 -18.85
CA THR A 84 -29.27 16.24 -19.76
C THR A 84 -27.96 16.25 -20.55
N ALA A 85 -27.17 15.19 -20.42
CA ALA A 85 -25.83 15.11 -21.00
C ALA A 85 -25.86 15.13 -22.54
N SER A 86 -25.30 16.17 -23.15
CA SER A 86 -24.82 16.13 -24.53
C SER A 86 -23.33 15.79 -24.51
N SER A 87 -22.93 14.79 -25.29
CA SER A 87 -21.55 14.34 -25.40
C SER A 87 -20.68 15.43 -26.05
N ALA A 88 -19.78 16.05 -25.29
CA ALA A 88 -18.83 17.02 -25.81
C ALA A 88 -17.54 16.32 -26.29
N SER A 89 -17.24 16.46 -27.57
CA SER A 89 -15.96 16.09 -28.20
C SER A 89 -14.86 17.05 -27.76
N SER A 90 -13.76 16.52 -27.23
CA SER A 90 -12.61 17.29 -26.78
C SER A 90 -11.76 17.79 -27.95
N THR A 91 -11.79 19.10 -28.22
CA THR A 91 -10.80 19.77 -29.07
C THR A 91 -9.54 20.03 -28.25
N SER A 92 -8.45 19.34 -28.59
CA SER A 92 -7.10 19.59 -28.12
C SER A 92 -6.59 20.91 -28.71
N ALA A 93 -6.40 21.93 -27.87
CA ALA A 93 -5.72 23.15 -28.26
C ALA A 93 -4.20 22.92 -28.26
N GLU A 94 -3.62 22.89 -29.45
CA GLU A 94 -2.19 23.10 -29.70
C GLU A 94 -1.79 24.51 -29.22
N THR A 95 -0.63 24.64 -28.57
CA THR A 95 0.04 25.93 -28.41
C THR A 95 1.35 25.85 -29.19
N SER A 96 1.37 26.60 -30.29
CA SER A 96 2.50 26.85 -31.17
C SER A 96 3.61 27.66 -30.50
N GLU A 97 4.80 27.44 -31.02
CA GLU A 97 6.10 28.04 -30.71
C GLU A 97 6.10 29.55 -30.47
N ASN A 98 7.03 30.04 -29.64
CA ASN A 98 7.71 31.28 -29.98
C ASN A 98 9.22 31.17 -29.70
N LYS A 99 9.97 31.10 -30.80
CA LYS A 99 11.43 31.19 -30.88
C LYS A 99 11.82 32.66 -30.88
N LYS A 100 12.73 33.05 -29.99
CA LYS A 100 13.64 34.16 -30.22
C LYS A 100 15.04 33.76 -29.77
#